data_AF-A0A916ITM9-F1
#
_entry.id   AF-A0A916ITM9-F1
#
_cell.length_a   1.000
_cell.length_b   1.000
_cell.length_c   1.000
_cell.angle_alpha   90.00
_cell.angle_beta   90.00
_cell.angle_gamma   90.00
#
_symmetry.space_group_name_H-M   'P 1'
#
loop_
_entity.id
_entity.type
_entity.pdbx_description
1 polymer ?
#
loop_
_entity_poly.entity_id
_entity_poly.type
_entity_poly.pdbx_seq_one_letter_code
_entity_poly.pdbx_strand_id
1 'polypeptide(L)'
;MRARVHQHFGASLVYDCYAGSAQNTAFLRDLHLPGPKPEFYFAPVQIRKRNADWGPHEVNRRFNAAQRAFIDHAREPGNGWLSLIQERGFGAAQERIARLVAGGGEPREGYVVELG
;
A
#
# COMPACT_ATOMS: atom_id res chain seq x y z
N MET A 1 11.98 2.38 13.62
CA MET A 1 11.66 3.67 12.97
C MET A 1 10.71 4.53 13.80
N ARG A 2 9.49 4.05 14.13
CA ARG A 2 8.50 4.82 14.91
C ARG A 2 9.04 5.53 16.17
N ALA A 3 9.74 4.81 17.06
CA ALA A 3 10.30 5.42 18.28
C ALA A 3 11.17 6.66 18.02
N ARG A 4 11.96 6.65 16.94
CA ARG A 4 12.82 7.79 16.55
C ARG A 4 11.97 9.00 16.15
N VAL A 5 10.85 8.80 15.45
CA VAL A 5 9.92 9.86 15.06
C VAL A 5 9.29 10.50 16.29
N HIS A 6 8.78 9.69 17.23
CA HIS A 6 8.21 10.19 18.49
C HIS A 6 9.24 10.94 19.34
N GLN A 7 10.47 10.42 19.46
CA GLN A 7 11.52 11.10 20.21
C GLN A 7 11.95 12.41 19.57
N HIS A 8 11.97 12.49 18.24
CA HIS A 8 12.38 13.69 17.53
C HIS A 8 11.34 14.81 17.62
N PHE A 9 10.07 14.48 17.38
CA PHE A 9 9.01 15.49 17.35
C PHE A 9 8.37 15.71 18.73
N GLY A 10 8.43 14.74 19.65
CA GLY A 10 7.86 14.85 20.98
C GLY A 10 6.42 15.35 20.97
N ALA A 11 6.15 16.42 21.71
CA ALA A 11 4.84 17.07 21.77
C ALA A 11 4.39 17.71 20.45
N SER A 12 5.29 17.94 19.49
CA SER A 12 4.96 18.47 18.16
C SER A 12 4.49 17.39 17.18
N LEU A 13 4.59 16.10 17.52
CA LEU A 13 3.95 15.06 16.72
C LEU A 13 2.43 15.12 16.94
N VAL A 14 1.67 15.39 15.89
CA VAL A 14 0.21 15.58 16.00
C VAL A 14 -0.59 14.32 15.66
N TYR A 15 0.00 13.38 14.92
CA TYR A 15 -0.69 12.17 14.48
C TYR A 15 0.28 11.00 14.31
N ASP A 16 -0.10 9.84 14.84
CA ASP A 16 0.53 8.55 14.59
C ASP A 16 -0.55 7.59 14.11
N CYS A 17 -0.39 6.99 12.93
CA CYS A 17 -1.26 5.94 12.45
C CYS A 17 -0.47 4.80 11.81
N TYR A 18 -1.08 3.63 11.81
CA TYR A 18 -0.48 2.45 11.22
C TYR A 18 -1.50 1.68 10.38
N ALA A 19 -1.10 1.30 9.18
CA ALA A 19 -1.82 0.30 8.40
C ALA A 19 -1.28 -1.08 8.77
N GLY A 20 -2.19 -1.99 9.12
CA GLY A 20 -1.82 -3.39 9.33
C GLY A 20 -1.54 -4.11 8.01
N SER A 21 -0.79 -5.22 8.09
CA SER A 21 -0.74 -6.25 7.03
C SER A 21 -1.98 -7.15 7.11
N ALA A 22 -2.36 -7.79 5.99
CA ALA A 22 -3.44 -8.76 5.93
C ALA A 22 -3.18 -10.04 6.75
N GLN A 23 -1.92 -10.34 7.14
CA GLN A 23 -1.54 -11.58 7.83
C GLN A 23 -1.47 -11.50 9.36
N ASN A 24 -1.48 -10.32 9.98
CA ASN A 24 -1.41 -10.17 11.44
C ASN A 24 -2.20 -8.91 11.82
N THR A 25 -2.69 -8.77 13.05
CA THR A 25 -3.32 -7.53 13.54
C THR A 25 -2.68 -7.02 14.83
N ALA A 26 -1.82 -7.83 15.47
CA ALA A 26 -1.10 -7.53 16.69
C ALA A 26 0.27 -6.86 16.40
N PHE A 27 0.26 -5.71 15.71
CA PHE A 27 1.49 -5.07 15.24
C PHE A 27 2.25 -4.29 16.31
N LEU A 28 1.56 -3.81 17.33
CA LEU A 28 2.10 -2.76 18.19
C LEU A 28 2.21 -3.24 19.64
N ARG A 29 3.47 -3.31 20.10
CA ARG A 29 3.76 -3.27 21.53
C ARG A 29 3.62 -1.83 22.02
N ASP A 30 3.04 -1.66 23.21
CA ASP A 30 3.09 -0.37 23.89
C ASP A 30 4.54 -0.11 24.30
N LEU A 31 5.08 1.00 23.82
CA LEU A 31 6.46 1.41 24.02
C LEU A 31 6.55 2.69 24.88
N HIS A 32 5.41 3.17 25.42
CA HIS A 32 5.34 4.41 26.20
C HIS A 32 6.03 5.61 25.51
N LEU A 33 5.84 5.73 24.19
CA LEU A 33 6.45 6.79 23.40
C LEU A 33 5.78 8.14 23.68
N PRO A 34 6.53 9.27 23.70
CA PRO A 34 5.94 10.60 23.83
C PRO A 34 5.09 10.95 22.60
N GLY A 35 4.08 11.81 22.76
CA GLY A 35 3.19 12.22 21.67
C GLY A 35 1.93 11.34 21.54
N PRO A 36 1.25 11.37 20.38
CA PRO A 36 -0.05 10.73 20.19
C PRO A 36 0.08 9.21 20.21
N LYS A 37 -1.01 8.53 20.61
CA LYS A 37 -1.09 7.07 20.50
C LYS A 37 -1.34 6.67 19.04
N PRO A 38 -0.76 5.56 18.56
CA PRO A 38 -0.99 5.05 17.21
C PRO A 38 -2.46 4.70 16.97
N GLU A 39 -3.05 5.26 15.94
CA GLU A 39 -4.38 4.91 15.45
C GLU A 39 -4.31 3.85 14.35
N PHE A 40 -5.19 2.85 14.44
CA PHE A 40 -5.30 1.85 13.39
C PHE A 40 -5.96 2.44 12.15
N TYR A 41 -5.25 2.41 11.04
CA TYR A 41 -5.77 2.74 9.73
C TYR A 41 -6.30 1.47 9.05
N PHE A 42 -7.62 1.45 8.80
CA PHE A 42 -8.26 0.41 8.00
C PHE A 42 -9.01 1.04 6.84
N ALA A 43 -8.59 0.75 5.61
CA ALA A 43 -9.14 1.37 4.40
C ALA A 43 -10.68 1.27 4.31
N PRO A 44 -11.33 0.15 4.66
CA PRO A 44 -12.80 0.07 4.68
C PRO A 44 -13.48 1.08 5.61
N VAL A 45 -12.89 1.39 6.78
CA VAL A 45 -13.44 2.40 7.71
C VAL A 45 -13.39 3.79 7.07
N GLN A 46 -12.29 4.11 6.38
CA GLN A 46 -12.13 5.39 5.71
C GLN A 46 -13.05 5.53 4.50
N ILE A 47 -13.24 4.46 3.70
CA ILE A 47 -14.21 4.44 2.60
C ILE A 47 -15.62 4.71 3.13
N ARG A 48 -16.04 4.04 4.21
CA ARG A 48 -17.36 4.27 4.84
C ARG A 48 -17.52 5.71 5.30
N LYS A 49 -16.50 6.28 5.95
CA LYS A 49 -16.50 7.69 6.38
C LYS A 49 -16.69 8.62 5.17
N ARG A 50 -15.91 8.44 4.10
CA ARG A 50 -16.02 9.30 2.91
C ARG A 50 -17.33 9.13 2.15
N ASN A 51 -17.91 7.93 2.17
CA ASN A 51 -19.24 7.72 1.61
C ASN A 51 -20.31 8.50 2.40
N ALA A 52 -20.18 8.60 3.73
CA ALA A 52 -21.07 9.43 4.54
C ALA A 52 -20.82 10.93 4.33
N ASP A 53 -19.56 11.36 4.27
CA ASP A 53 -19.18 12.77 4.13
C ASP A 53 -19.53 13.35 2.75
N TRP A 54 -19.31 12.58 1.67
CA TRP A 54 -19.31 13.07 0.29
C TRP A 54 -20.30 12.34 -0.64
N GLY A 55 -20.86 11.21 -0.19
CA GLY A 55 -21.63 10.31 -1.02
C GLY A 55 -20.77 9.34 -1.84
N PRO A 56 -21.25 8.11 -2.08
CA PRO A 56 -20.46 7.05 -2.73
C PRO A 56 -20.04 7.39 -4.17
N HIS A 57 -20.86 8.14 -4.90
CA HIS A 57 -20.52 8.57 -6.27
C HIS A 57 -19.28 9.48 -6.28
N GLU A 58 -19.21 10.46 -5.37
CA GLU A 58 -18.09 11.39 -5.32
C GLU A 58 -16.81 10.71 -4.83
N VAL A 59 -16.92 9.78 -3.88
CA VAL A 59 -15.78 8.96 -3.44
C VAL A 59 -15.20 8.16 -4.61
N ASN A 60 -16.06 7.46 -5.36
CA ASN A 60 -15.62 6.70 -6.52
C ASN A 60 -14.97 7.60 -7.59
N ARG A 61 -15.56 8.77 -7.86
CA ARG A 61 -15.00 9.73 -8.82
C ARG A 61 -13.59 10.18 -8.41
N ARG A 62 -13.41 10.59 -7.15
CA ARG A 62 -12.11 11.05 -6.62
C ARG A 62 -11.09 9.93 -6.57
N PHE A 63 -11.49 8.74 -6.12
CA PHE A 63 -10.63 7.57 -6.05
C PHE A 63 -10.12 7.18 -7.44
N ASN A 64 -11.02 7.07 -8.42
CA ASN A 64 -10.65 6.72 -9.80
C ASN A 64 -9.74 7.76 -10.44
N ALA A 65 -9.96 9.05 -10.16
CA ALA A 65 -9.09 10.12 -10.64
C ALA A 65 -7.67 10.01 -10.05
N ALA A 66 -7.56 9.82 -8.72
CA ALA A 66 -6.27 9.65 -8.05
C ALA A 66 -5.55 8.37 -8.50
N GLN A 67 -6.27 7.26 -8.63
CA GLN A 67 -5.71 6.00 -9.11
C GLN A 67 -5.17 6.13 -10.54
N ARG A 68 -5.89 6.80 -11.43
CA ARG A 68 -5.44 7.04 -12.80
C ARG A 68 -4.17 7.89 -12.83
N ALA A 69 -4.14 9.01 -12.10
CA ALA A 69 -2.96 9.86 -12.00
C ALA A 69 -1.73 9.09 -11.47
N PHE A 70 -1.93 8.22 -10.47
CA PHE A 70 -0.87 7.35 -9.96
C PHE A 70 -0.37 6.35 -11.02
N ILE A 71 -1.29 5.68 -11.74
CA ILE A 71 -0.92 4.71 -12.79
C ILE A 71 -0.17 5.40 -13.92
N ASP A 72 -0.63 6.57 -14.35
CA ASP A 72 0.01 7.34 -15.42
C ASP A 72 1.44 7.71 -15.01
N HIS A 73 1.62 8.24 -13.80
CA HIS A 73 2.94 8.57 -13.28
C HIS A 73 3.85 7.34 -13.11
N ALA A 74 3.32 6.22 -12.62
CA ALA A 74 4.09 4.98 -12.47
C ALA A 74 4.51 4.37 -13.82
N ARG A 75 3.78 4.66 -14.90
CA ARG A 75 4.06 4.17 -16.26
C ARG A 75 5.00 5.07 -17.05
N GLU A 76 5.22 6.30 -16.62
CA GLU A 76 6.15 7.22 -17.28
C GLU A 76 7.55 6.56 -17.38
N PRO A 77 8.06 6.31 -18.60
CA PRO A 77 9.31 5.57 -18.79
C PRO A 77 10.51 6.19 -18.07
N GLY A 78 10.50 7.51 -17.88
CA GLY A 78 11.55 8.26 -17.19
C GLY A 78 11.58 8.05 -15.67
N ASN A 79 10.50 7.57 -15.05
CA ASN A 79 10.44 7.40 -13.59
C ASN A 79 11.05 6.07 -13.14
N GLY A 80 11.01 5.04 -13.99
CA GLY A 80 11.61 3.74 -13.70
C GLY A 80 10.99 2.99 -12.51
N TRP A 81 9.76 3.35 -12.11
CA TRP A 81 9.09 2.78 -10.93
C TRP A 81 8.64 1.33 -11.14
N LEU A 82 8.25 0.99 -12.37
CA LEU A 82 7.77 -0.35 -12.71
C LEU A 82 8.32 -0.80 -14.07
N SER A 83 8.84 -2.03 -14.11
CA SER A 83 9.14 -2.77 -15.33
C SER A 83 8.11 -3.88 -15.49
N LEU A 84 7.27 -3.77 -16.53
CA LEU A 84 6.28 -4.79 -16.82
C LEU A 84 6.92 -5.96 -17.57
N ILE A 85 6.82 -7.15 -16.99
CA ILE A 85 7.28 -8.41 -17.58
C ILE A 85 6.04 -9.20 -17.99
N GLN A 86 5.91 -9.46 -19.29
CA GLN A 86 4.82 -10.24 -19.85
C GLN A 86 5.30 -11.66 -20.15
N GLU A 87 4.58 -12.65 -19.64
CA GLU A 87 4.87 -14.07 -19.82
C GLU A 87 3.60 -14.80 -20.26
N ARG A 88 3.75 -16.05 -20.73
CA ARG A 88 2.62 -16.80 -21.28
C ARG A 88 2.56 -18.25 -20.77
N GLY A 89 1.33 -18.71 -20.59
CA GLY A 89 0.99 -20.08 -20.23
C GLY A 89 1.13 -20.40 -18.74
N PHE A 90 0.54 -21.53 -18.36
CA PHE A 90 0.53 -22.02 -16.98
C PHE A 90 1.93 -22.32 -16.42
N GLY A 91 2.88 -22.73 -17.28
CA GLY A 91 4.27 -22.96 -16.87
C GLY A 91 4.92 -21.68 -16.32
N ALA A 92 4.81 -20.57 -17.05
CA ALA A 92 5.33 -19.29 -16.59
C ALA A 92 4.64 -18.79 -15.33
N ALA A 93 3.31 -18.97 -15.22
CA ALA A 93 2.58 -18.64 -14.00
C ALA A 93 3.11 -19.41 -12.78
N GLN A 94 3.32 -20.72 -12.93
CA GLN A 94 3.82 -21.58 -11.85
C GLN A 94 5.22 -21.15 -11.41
N GLU A 95 6.15 -20.96 -12.36
CA GLU A 95 7.51 -20.52 -12.08
C GLU A 95 7.53 -19.16 -11.37
N ARG A 96 6.71 -18.21 -11.85
CA ARG A 96 6.65 -16.87 -11.29
C ARG A 96 6.12 -16.87 -9.87
N ILE A 97 5.03 -17.58 -9.61
CA ILE A 97 4.45 -17.72 -8.27
C ILE A 97 5.47 -18.36 -7.33
N ALA A 98 6.13 -19.44 -7.75
CA ALA A 98 7.15 -20.10 -6.94
C ALA A 98 8.31 -19.16 -6.56
N ARG A 99 8.80 -18.35 -7.51
CA ARG A 99 9.84 -17.35 -7.25
C ARG A 99 9.40 -16.29 -6.23
N LEU A 100 8.19 -15.74 -6.38
CA LEU A 100 7.66 -14.71 -5.48
C LEU A 100 7.46 -15.25 -4.06
N VAL A 101 6.93 -16.48 -3.94
CA VAL A 101 6.75 -17.17 -2.64
C VAL A 101 8.09 -17.40 -1.95
N ALA A 102 9.15 -17.71 -2.72
CA ALA A 102 10.51 -17.85 -2.20
C ALA A 102 11.18 -16.49 -1.83
N GLY A 103 10.45 -15.37 -1.93
CA GLY A 103 10.98 -14.03 -1.67
C GLY A 103 11.87 -13.48 -2.77
N GLY A 104 11.88 -14.10 -3.95
CA GLY A 104 12.56 -13.61 -5.13
C GLY A 104 11.72 -12.61 -5.94
N GLY A 105 12.35 -11.94 -6.90
CA GLY A 105 11.73 -10.88 -7.69
C GLY A 105 12.29 -9.52 -7.32
N GLU A 106 12.47 -8.66 -8.32
CA GLU A 106 12.84 -7.27 -8.06
C GLU A 106 11.57 -6.49 -7.67
N PRO A 107 11.61 -5.61 -6.66
CA PRO A 107 10.44 -4.82 -6.25
C PRO A 107 9.84 -3.95 -7.37
N ARG A 108 10.65 -3.60 -8.37
CA ARG A 108 10.22 -2.85 -9.57
C ARG A 108 9.58 -3.73 -10.65
N GLU A 109 9.62 -5.05 -10.55
CA GLU A 109 9.07 -5.94 -11.57
C GLU A 109 7.58 -6.18 -11.31
N GLY A 110 6.75 -5.82 -12.28
CA GLY A 110 5.33 -6.18 -12.33
C GLY A 110 5.11 -7.28 -13.37
N TYR A 111 4.48 -8.39 -12.98
CA TYR A 111 4.29 -9.54 -13.86
C TYR A 111 2.86 -9.64 -14.37
N VAL A 112 2.72 -9.89 -15.67
CA VAL A 112 1.45 -10.22 -16.32
C VAL A 112 1.64 -11.56 -17.02
N VAL A 113 0.82 -12.56 -16.65
CA VAL A 113 0.86 -13.88 -17.30
C VAL A 113 -0.44 -14.11 -18.07
N GLU A 114 -0.33 -14.22 -19.38
CA GLU A 114 -1.46 -14.56 -20.26
C GLU A 114 -1.58 -16.09 -20.36
N LEU A 115 -2.71 -16.66 -19.94
CA LEU A 115 -2.86 -18.12 -19.87
C LEU A 115 -3.27 -18.78 -21.19
N GLY A 116 -3.71 -17.99 -22.18
CA GLY A 116 -4.37 -18.48 -23.39
C GLY A 116 -5.89 -18.50 -23.25
#